data_AF-A0A494YRP4-F1
#
_entry.id   AF-A0A494YRP4-F1
#
_cell.length_a   1.000
_cell.length_b   1.000
_cell.length_c   1.000
_cell.angle_alpha   90.00
_cell.angle_beta   90.00
_cell.angle_gamma   90.00
#
_symmetry.space_group_name_H-M   'P 1'
#
loop_
_entity.id
_entity.type
_entity.pdbx_description
1 polymer ?
#
loop_
_entity_poly.entity_id
_entity_poly.type
_entity_poly.pdbx_seq_one_letter_code
_entity_poly.pdbx_strand_id
1 'polypeptide(L)'
;MKSWISFLLPNDEYKERRMLYFFSEGAIILLLSLIIMIICNKFINIGVETALLLSIAIFLFYISGRYIISGIEYTNIATESSYKRQLRSIVVKTSSFVILYSLFYVIYFGLPSNINEWTEIIALLAGVGLLWFFTSYISLKRSYKKNKELL
;
A
#
# COMPACT_ATOMS: atom_id res chain seq x y z
N MET A 1 -14.24 -23.91 -10.40
CA MET A 1 -14.24 -24.05 -8.93
C MET A 1 -13.79 -22.74 -8.32
N LYS A 2 -14.58 -22.15 -7.41
CA LYS A 2 -14.14 -20.96 -6.66
C LYS A 2 -13.15 -21.41 -5.59
N SER A 3 -11.89 -21.01 -5.72
CA SER A 3 -10.87 -21.21 -4.68
C SER A 3 -11.18 -20.31 -3.48
N TRP A 4 -10.68 -20.66 -2.29
CA TRP A 4 -10.83 -19.86 -1.07
C TRP A 4 -10.35 -18.40 -1.25
N ILE A 5 -9.35 -18.19 -2.11
CA ILE A 5 -8.83 -16.85 -2.41
C ILE A 5 -9.86 -15.93 -3.09
N SER A 6 -10.90 -16.49 -3.72
CA SER A 6 -11.95 -15.70 -4.40
C SER A 6 -12.72 -14.78 -3.45
N PHE A 7 -12.72 -15.06 -2.14
CA PHE A 7 -13.27 -14.15 -1.13
C PHE A 7 -12.49 -12.83 -1.00
N LEU A 8 -11.19 -12.85 -1.31
CA LEU A 8 -10.28 -11.71 -1.19
C LEU A 8 -10.10 -10.96 -2.52
N LEU A 9 -10.56 -11.52 -3.63
CA LEU A 9 -10.40 -10.92 -4.96
C LEU A 9 -11.57 -9.98 -5.29
N PRO A 10 -11.33 -8.90 -6.06
CA PRO A 10 -12.39 -8.02 -6.54
C PRO A 10 -13.27 -8.73 -7.56
N ASN A 11 -14.54 -8.33 -7.64
CA ASN A 11 -15.51 -8.89 -8.60
C ASN A 11 -15.24 -8.49 -10.06
N ASP A 12 -14.38 -7.49 -10.30
CA ASP A 12 -13.97 -7.06 -11.64
C ASP A 12 -12.93 -8.04 -12.19
N GLU A 13 -13.25 -8.72 -13.30
CA GLU A 13 -12.40 -9.75 -13.91
C GLU A 13 -11.00 -9.25 -14.26
N TYR A 14 -10.88 -7.99 -14.73
CA TYR A 14 -9.58 -7.42 -15.06
C TYR A 14 -8.73 -7.21 -13.80
N LYS A 15 -9.35 -6.68 -12.73
CA LYS A 15 -8.66 -6.51 -11.44
C LYS A 15 -8.30 -7.87 -10.82
N GLU A 16 -9.21 -8.84 -10.87
CA GLU A 16 -9.03 -10.21 -10.39
C GLU A 16 -7.79 -10.84 -11.02
N ARG A 17 -7.74 -10.88 -12.37
CA ARG A 17 -6.61 -11.47 -13.10
C ARG A 17 -5.29 -10.79 -12.75
N ARG A 18 -5.27 -9.45 -12.68
CA ARG A 18 -4.07 -8.68 -12.32
C ARG A 18 -3.58 -9.00 -10.92
N MET A 19 -4.47 -9.09 -9.93
CA MET A 19 -4.08 -9.45 -8.57
C MET A 19 -3.53 -10.87 -8.50
N LEU A 20 -4.14 -11.84 -9.19
CA LEU A 20 -3.62 -13.20 -9.26
C LEU A 20 -2.21 -13.27 -9.87
N TYR A 21 -1.93 -12.48 -10.92
CA TYR A 21 -0.57 -12.35 -11.45
C TYR A 21 0.39 -11.77 -10.40
N PHE A 22 0.01 -10.71 -9.71
CA PHE A 22 0.88 -10.11 -8.68
C PHE A 22 1.14 -11.05 -7.51
N PHE A 23 0.14 -11.81 -7.06
CA PHE A 23 0.33 -12.84 -6.04
C PHE A 23 1.26 -13.95 -6.50
N SER A 24 1.11 -14.41 -7.74
CA SER A 24 1.95 -15.47 -8.31
C SER A 24 3.40 -15.00 -8.48
N GLU A 25 3.60 -13.81 -9.06
CA GLU A 25 4.92 -13.15 -9.17
C GLU A 25 5.55 -12.95 -7.78
N GLY A 26 4.76 -12.46 -6.81
CA GLY A 26 5.20 -12.24 -5.44
C GLY A 26 5.60 -13.52 -4.72
N ALA A 27 4.87 -14.61 -4.94
CA ALA A 27 5.19 -15.92 -4.35
C ALA A 27 6.51 -16.48 -4.90
N ILE A 28 6.77 -16.33 -6.21
CA ILE A 28 8.03 -16.72 -6.83
C ILE A 28 9.20 -15.90 -6.27
N ILE A 29 9.03 -14.58 -6.13
CA ILE A 29 10.05 -13.70 -5.57
C ILE A 29 10.32 -14.03 -4.10
N LEU A 30 9.26 -14.30 -3.33
CA LEU A 30 9.39 -14.75 -1.95
C LEU A 30 10.19 -16.05 -1.89
N LEU A 31 9.85 -17.04 -2.71
CA LEU A 31 10.57 -18.32 -2.77
C LEU A 31 12.07 -18.11 -3.05
N LEU A 32 12.41 -17.31 -4.06
CA LEU A 32 13.80 -16.98 -4.39
C LEU A 32 14.50 -16.26 -3.23
N SER A 33 13.83 -15.32 -2.58
CA SER A 33 14.38 -14.60 -1.43
C SER A 33 14.66 -15.52 -0.24
N LEU A 34 13.79 -16.51 0.01
CA LEU A 34 13.99 -17.52 1.05
C LEU A 34 15.21 -18.39 0.75
N ILE A 35 15.39 -18.82 -0.50
CA ILE A 35 16.58 -19.57 -0.93
C ILE A 35 17.86 -18.76 -0.68
N ILE A 36 17.87 -17.48 -1.07
CA ILE A 36 19.00 -16.58 -0.82
C ILE A 36 19.26 -16.44 0.68
N MET A 37 18.21 -16.26 1.48
CA MET A 37 18.32 -16.09 2.92
C MET A 37 18.90 -17.33 3.62
N ILE A 38 18.54 -18.54 3.17
CA ILE A 38 19.14 -19.80 3.67
C ILE A 38 20.64 -19.82 3.38
N ILE A 39 21.07 -19.40 2.19
CA ILE A 39 22.49 -19.34 1.83
C ILE A 39 23.21 -18.29 2.67
N CYS A 40 22.64 -17.09 2.80
CA CYS A 40 23.20 -15.98 3.58
C CYS A 40 23.29 -16.29 5.07
N ASN A 41 22.35 -17.07 5.63
CA ASN A 41 22.35 -17.43 7.04
C ASN A 41 23.63 -18.19 7.45
N LYS A 42 24.30 -18.87 6.50
CA LYS A 42 25.60 -19.51 6.74
C LYS A 42 26.75 -18.52 6.98
N PHE A 43 26.62 -17.28 6.50
CA PHE A 43 27.66 -16.25 6.58
C PHE A 43 27.31 -15.14 7.58
N ILE A 44 26.01 -14.86 7.75
CA ILE A 44 25.48 -13.81 8.60
C ILE A 44 24.41 -14.43 9.49
N ASN A 45 24.55 -14.30 10.81
CA ASN A 45 23.52 -14.77 11.72
C ASN A 45 22.28 -13.83 11.65
N ILE A 46 21.27 -14.27 10.92
CA ILE A 46 19.98 -13.57 10.82
C ILE A 46 19.03 -14.23 11.82
N GLY A 47 18.55 -13.44 12.79
CA GLY A 47 17.56 -13.91 13.77
C GLY A 47 16.25 -14.34 13.10
N VAL A 48 15.58 -15.33 13.69
CA VAL A 48 14.34 -15.91 13.15
C VAL A 48 13.26 -14.85 12.97
N GLU A 49 13.10 -13.96 13.96
CA GLU A 49 12.14 -12.86 13.91
C GLU A 49 12.38 -11.94 12.70
N THR A 50 13.63 -11.54 12.49
CA THR A 50 14.04 -10.71 11.35
C THR A 50 13.81 -11.41 10.02
N ALA A 51 14.11 -12.71 9.95
CA ALA A 51 13.90 -13.52 8.74
C ALA A 51 12.41 -13.62 8.36
N LEU A 52 11.54 -13.86 9.35
CA LEU A 52 10.09 -13.91 9.15
C LEU A 52 9.53 -12.55 8.74
N LEU A 53 9.95 -11.48 9.43
CA LEU A 53 9.51 -10.12 9.11
C LEU A 53 9.92 -9.72 7.70
N LEU A 54 11.17 -10.02 7.31
CA LEU A 54 11.68 -9.72 5.97
C LEU A 54 10.91 -10.48 4.89
N SER A 55 10.57 -11.75 5.15
CA SER A 55 9.78 -12.58 4.23
C SER A 55 8.39 -11.98 4.00
N ILE A 56 7.70 -11.58 5.07
CA ILE A 56 6.38 -10.91 4.99
C ILE A 56 6.52 -9.58 4.24
N ALA A 57 7.54 -8.79 4.59
CA ALA A 57 7.78 -7.49 3.99
C ALA A 57 8.01 -7.60 2.48
N ILE A 58 8.89 -8.50 2.02
CA ILE A 58 9.19 -8.70 0.59
C ILE A 58 7.91 -9.00 -0.20
N PHE A 59 7.08 -9.93 0.31
CA PHE A 59 5.85 -10.31 -0.36
C PHE A 59 4.85 -9.14 -0.43
N LEU A 60 4.58 -8.49 0.69
CA LEU A 60 3.62 -7.39 0.77
C LEU A 60 4.08 -6.16 -0.02
N PHE A 61 5.36 -5.78 0.07
CA PHE A 61 5.90 -4.66 -0.68
C PHE A 61 5.87 -4.91 -2.18
N TYR A 62 6.18 -6.13 -2.63
CA TYR A 62 6.11 -6.46 -4.05
C TYR A 62 4.68 -6.32 -4.59
N ILE A 63 3.72 -6.97 -3.93
CA ILE A 63 2.31 -6.94 -4.38
C ILE A 63 1.73 -5.54 -4.31
N SER A 64 1.92 -4.84 -3.19
CA SER A 64 1.42 -3.48 -3.01
C SER A 64 2.06 -2.52 -4.01
N GLY A 65 3.38 -2.64 -4.21
CA GLY A 65 4.11 -1.87 -5.20
C GLY A 65 3.56 -2.09 -6.60
N ARG A 66 3.42 -3.34 -7.05
CA ARG A 66 2.85 -3.69 -8.37
C ARG A 66 1.42 -3.21 -8.51
N TYR A 67 0.61 -3.35 -7.47
CA TYR A 67 -0.76 -2.84 -7.44
C TYR A 67 -0.81 -1.32 -7.68
N ILE A 68 -0.06 -0.54 -6.92
CA ILE A 68 0.04 0.93 -7.06
C ILE A 68 0.55 1.31 -8.46
N ILE A 69 1.64 0.67 -8.90
CA ILE A 69 2.31 0.90 -10.18
C ILE A 69 1.42 0.52 -11.37
N SER A 70 0.51 -0.43 -11.20
CA SER A 70 -0.41 -0.83 -12.26
C SER A 70 -1.55 0.16 -12.50
N GLY A 71 -1.85 1.01 -11.50
CA GLY A 71 -2.97 1.94 -11.56
C GLY A 71 -4.34 1.26 -11.69
N ILE A 72 -4.45 -0.03 -11.35
CA ILE A 72 -5.68 -0.81 -11.53
C ILE A 72 -6.80 -0.38 -10.60
N GLU A 73 -6.52 0.48 -9.63
CA GLU A 73 -7.56 0.94 -8.71
C GLU A 73 -8.56 1.90 -9.39
N TYR A 74 -8.06 2.75 -10.29
CA TYR A 74 -8.80 3.85 -10.90
C TYR A 74 -9.16 3.63 -12.37
N THR A 75 -9.52 2.38 -12.74
CA THR A 75 -9.75 1.94 -14.14
C THR A 75 -10.68 2.82 -14.96
N ASN A 76 -11.61 3.54 -14.34
CA ASN A 76 -12.62 4.36 -15.05
C ASN A 76 -12.27 5.85 -15.16
N ILE A 77 -11.07 6.26 -14.77
CA ILE A 77 -10.67 7.68 -14.77
C ILE A 77 -9.91 7.99 -16.06
N ALA A 78 -10.59 8.63 -17.02
CA ALA A 78 -10.01 8.99 -18.33
C ALA A 78 -10.12 10.48 -18.67
N THR A 79 -10.97 11.24 -17.97
CA THR A 79 -11.15 12.68 -18.20
C THR A 79 -10.42 13.53 -17.17
N GLU A 80 -9.97 14.73 -17.55
CA GLU A 80 -9.28 15.64 -16.63
C GLU A 80 -10.16 16.05 -15.44
N SER A 81 -11.47 16.22 -15.67
CA SER A 81 -12.44 16.54 -14.61
C SER A 81 -12.55 15.42 -13.58
N SER A 82 -12.62 14.16 -14.03
CA SER A 82 -12.65 12.98 -13.14
C SER A 82 -11.34 12.83 -12.35
N TYR A 83 -10.19 13.08 -12.98
CA TYR A 83 -8.89 13.06 -12.32
C TYR A 83 -8.78 14.10 -11.21
N LYS A 84 -9.11 15.37 -11.49
CA LYS A 84 -9.06 16.46 -10.49
C LYS A 84 -10.02 16.19 -9.33
N ARG A 85 -11.21 15.66 -9.61
CA ARG A 85 -12.19 15.27 -8.58
C ARG A 85 -11.64 14.17 -7.67
N GLN A 86 -11.04 13.13 -8.25
CA GLN A 86 -10.49 12.02 -7.48
C GLN A 86 -9.28 12.47 -6.65
N LEU A 87 -8.42 13.32 -7.20
CA LEU A 87 -7.29 13.89 -6.46
C LEU A 87 -7.76 14.68 -5.23
N ARG A 88 -8.80 15.51 -5.38
CA ARG A 88 -9.42 16.21 -4.25
C ARG A 88 -9.99 15.22 -3.22
N SER A 89 -10.62 14.14 -3.68
CA SER A 89 -11.13 13.10 -2.78
C SER A 89 -10.02 12.42 -1.98
N ILE A 90 -8.87 12.11 -2.59
CA ILE A 90 -7.70 11.56 -1.90
C ILE A 90 -7.25 12.52 -0.80
N VAL A 91 -7.05 13.80 -1.12
CA VAL A 91 -6.63 14.83 -0.16
C VAL A 91 -7.61 14.90 1.03
N VAL A 92 -8.91 14.98 0.74
CA VAL A 92 -9.94 15.05 1.79
C VAL A 92 -9.88 13.81 2.68
N LYS A 93 -9.82 12.60 2.10
CA LYS A 93 -9.76 11.35 2.88
C LYS A 93 -8.51 11.28 3.76
N THR A 94 -7.34 11.62 3.23
CA THR A 94 -6.10 11.62 4.00
C THR A 94 -6.12 12.66 5.12
N SER A 95 -6.62 13.87 4.85
CA SER A 95 -6.74 14.91 5.88
C SER A 95 -7.78 14.55 6.94
N SER A 96 -8.93 14.01 6.54
CA SER A 96 -9.95 13.53 7.47
C SER A 96 -9.42 12.44 8.38
N PHE A 97 -8.60 11.51 7.86
CA PHE A 97 -7.94 10.50 8.68
C PHE A 97 -7.01 11.12 9.71
N VAL A 98 -6.16 12.06 9.31
CA VAL A 98 -5.26 12.78 10.23
C VAL A 98 -6.04 13.48 11.34
N ILE A 99 -7.12 14.20 10.99
CA ILE A 99 -7.96 14.90 11.96
C ILE A 99 -8.63 13.91 12.92
N LEU A 100 -9.27 12.87 12.38
CA LEU A 100 -9.97 11.87 13.20
C LEU A 100 -9.01 11.13 14.14
N TYR A 101 -7.85 10.71 13.62
CA TYR A 101 -6.84 10.05 14.45
C TYR A 101 -6.35 10.96 15.57
N SER A 102 -6.05 12.22 15.28
CA SER A 102 -5.65 13.19 16.30
C SER A 102 -6.74 13.41 17.36
N LEU A 103 -8.02 13.49 16.95
CA LEU A 103 -9.13 13.61 17.88
C LEU A 103 -9.24 12.37 18.79
N PHE A 104 -9.19 11.17 18.22
CA PHE A 104 -9.23 9.94 19.02
C PHE A 104 -8.02 9.84 19.95
N TYR A 105 -6.83 10.21 19.46
CA TYR A 105 -5.63 10.22 20.30
C TYR A 105 -5.84 11.09 21.54
N VAL A 106 -6.33 12.32 21.37
CA VAL A 106 -6.58 13.24 22.49
C VAL A 106 -7.66 12.72 23.44
N ILE A 107 -8.70 12.06 22.93
CA ILE A 107 -9.78 11.49 23.76
C ILE A 107 -9.28 10.35 24.64
N TYR A 108 -8.43 9.45 24.10
CA TYR A 108 -7.98 8.26 24.81
C TYR A 108 -6.72 8.47 25.65
N PHE A 109 -5.78 9.27 25.15
CA PHE A 109 -4.46 9.47 25.77
C PHE A 109 -4.24 10.87 26.34
N GLY A 110 -5.17 11.80 26.10
CA GLY A 110 -5.03 13.20 26.51
C GLY A 110 -4.15 14.03 25.57
N LEU A 111 -3.91 15.28 25.95
CA LEU A 111 -2.99 16.14 25.22
C LEU A 111 -1.54 15.71 25.51
N PRO A 112 -0.67 15.64 24.48
CA PRO A 112 0.73 15.32 24.68
C PRO A 112 1.39 16.31 25.63
N SER A 113 2.11 15.78 26.61
CA SER A 113 2.63 16.53 27.76
C SER A 113 4.00 17.17 27.49
N ASN A 114 4.73 16.65 26.49
CA ASN A 114 6.08 17.08 26.15
C ASN A 114 6.31 17.05 24.63
N ILE A 115 7.41 17.66 24.20
CA ILE A 115 7.73 17.80 22.77
C ILE A 115 8.02 16.45 22.10
N ASN A 116 8.50 15.45 22.84
CA ASN A 116 8.80 14.13 22.28
C ASN A 116 7.52 13.42 21.87
N GLU A 117 6.50 13.39 22.74
CA GLU A 117 5.19 12.81 22.42
C GLU A 117 4.52 13.53 21.23
N TRP A 118 4.61 14.87 21.18
CA TRP A 118 4.16 15.62 20.00
C TRP A 118 4.89 15.18 18.73
N THR A 119 6.21 15.01 18.82
CA THR A 119 7.03 14.61 17.67
C THR A 119 6.69 13.20 17.21
N GLU A 120 6.49 12.26 18.13
CA GLU A 120 6.11 10.87 17.81
C GLU A 120 4.77 10.80 17.05
N ILE A 121 3.75 11.50 17.53
CA ILE A 121 2.42 11.51 16.90
C ILE A 121 2.49 12.20 15.54
N ILE A 122 3.14 13.36 15.45
CA ILE A 122 3.26 14.11 14.19
C ILE A 122 4.05 13.29 13.18
N ALA A 123 5.15 12.65 13.58
CA ALA A 123 5.96 11.80 12.70
C ALA A 123 5.15 10.60 12.19
N LEU A 124 4.38 9.94 13.06
CA LEU A 124 3.50 8.83 12.68
C LEU A 124 2.42 9.28 11.69
N LEU A 125 1.71 10.37 12.01
CA LEU A 125 0.64 10.92 11.17
C LEU A 125 1.16 11.40 9.82
N ALA A 126 2.30 12.10 9.81
CA ALA A 126 2.96 12.52 8.58
C ALA A 126 3.40 11.30 7.77
N GLY A 127 4.02 10.31 8.40
CA GLY A 127 4.46 9.08 7.73
C GLY A 127 3.31 8.33 7.06
N VAL A 128 2.26 8.01 7.83
CA VAL A 128 1.09 7.29 7.32
C VAL A 128 0.32 8.12 6.29
N GLY A 129 0.09 9.41 6.59
CA GLY A 129 -0.64 10.32 5.71
C GLY A 129 0.07 10.53 4.37
N LEU A 130 1.38 10.79 4.39
CA LEU A 130 2.18 10.94 3.17
C LEU A 130 2.24 9.64 2.38
N LEU A 131 2.49 8.50 3.05
CA LEU A 131 2.53 7.20 2.39
C LEU A 131 1.20 6.90 1.70
N TRP A 132 0.08 7.08 2.39
CA TRP A 132 -1.24 6.85 1.79
C TRP A 132 -1.54 7.83 0.65
N PHE A 133 -1.20 9.11 0.80
CA PHE A 133 -1.36 10.11 -0.25
C PHE A 133 -0.55 9.75 -1.50
N PHE A 134 0.75 9.47 -1.35
CA PHE A 134 1.64 9.18 -2.48
C PHE A 134 1.26 7.88 -3.20
N THR A 135 0.97 6.82 -2.46
CA THR A 135 0.54 5.53 -3.05
C THR A 135 -0.75 5.70 -3.85
N SER A 136 -1.73 6.43 -3.32
CA SER A 136 -2.99 6.75 -4.02
C SER A 136 -2.76 7.65 -5.24
N TYR A 137 -1.93 8.68 -5.09
CA TYR A 137 -1.61 9.63 -6.15
C TYR A 137 -0.87 8.97 -7.32
N ILE A 138 0.14 8.14 -7.05
CA ILE A 138 0.89 7.42 -8.08
C ILE A 138 -0.05 6.50 -8.85
N SER A 139 -0.90 5.74 -8.15
CA SER A 139 -1.90 4.87 -8.77
C SER A 139 -2.86 5.66 -9.67
N LEU A 140 -3.39 6.79 -9.17
CA LEU A 140 -4.30 7.66 -9.92
C LEU A 140 -3.63 8.24 -11.17
N LYS A 141 -2.42 8.78 -11.04
CA LYS A 141 -1.67 9.38 -12.14
C LYS A 141 -1.39 8.37 -13.25
N ARG A 142 -0.98 7.16 -12.88
CA ARG A 142 -0.70 6.08 -13.84
C ARG A 142 -1.97 5.60 -14.54
N SER A 143 -3.06 5.44 -13.79
CA SER A 143 -4.35 5.04 -14.36
C SER A 143 -4.85 6.08 -15.37
N TYR A 144 -4.82 7.36 -15.00
CA TYR A 144 -5.24 8.46 -15.88
C TYR A 144 -4.41 8.52 -17.16
N LYS A 145 -3.07 8.40 -17.06
CA LYS A 145 -2.19 8.37 -18.23
C LYS A 145 -2.57 7.22 -19.16
N LYS A 146 -2.69 6.01 -18.61
CA LYS A 146 -3.02 4.80 -19.37
C LYS A 146 -4.38 4.90 -20.06
N ASN A 147 -5.41 5.39 -19.35
CA ASN A 147 -6.76 5.48 -19.89
C ASN A 147 -6.88 6.58 -20.96
N LYS A 148 -6.14 7.67 -20.81
CA LYS A 148 -6.10 8.74 -21.82
C LYS A 148 -5.42 8.31 -23.12
N GLU A 149 -4.42 7.42 -23.04
CA GLU A 149 -3.77 6.84 -24.23
C GLU A 149 -4.66 5.84 -24.99
N LEU A 150 -5.72 5.34 -24.35
CA LEU A 150 -6.66 4.36 -24.94
C LEU A 150 -7.91 4.99 -25.56
N LEU A 151 -8.09 6.32 -25.40
CA LEU A 151 -9.18 7.12 -25.98
C LEU A 151 -8.67 7.96 -27.15
#